data_AF-A0A946P7T8-F1
#
_entry.id   AF-A0A946P7T8-F1
#
_cell.length_a   1.000
_cell.length_b   1.000
_cell.length_c   1.000
_cell.angle_alpha   90.00
_cell.angle_beta   90.00
_cell.angle_gamma   90.00
#
_symmetry.space_group_name_H-M   'P 1'
#
loop_
_entity.id
_entity.type
_entity.pdbx_description
1 polymer ?
#
loop_
_entity_poly.entity_id
_entity_poly.type
_entity_poly.pdbx_seq_one_letter_code
_entity_poly.pdbx_strand_id
1 'polypeptide(L)'
;MNRLASVPDIPAEQFTKRPHDNRSTENSKAVFTSENQSGSRKALPLLGFISGCAIVGLAVTMTAKDAMIYLNFPGLLVVIGGTLSAVLVSNPFQRLMRLKKSLTDAFFGREENGLDLKEIANLSKLYRLGDLRQLEQHLLKVNSPFLKEGMQLLVDGTDSEGLITTLEWRIQQSQDHKHQEAAILRQMASAAPAFGMVGTLLGLVNMLASMDGSDFSQLGFNMAVALITTFYGVVLANLIFKPYALILENRVESATELFGLELKAIELISENRNPTYIKEMLRSLCTSDQLVSHR
;
A
#
# COMPACT_ATOMS: atom_id res chain seq x y z
N MET A 1 -43.68 0.65 66.23
CA MET A 1 -44.17 1.52 65.13
C MET A 1 -43.32 1.19 63.90
N ASN A 2 -43.54 0.08 63.23
CA ASN A 2 -44.61 -0.21 62.27
C ASN A 2 -44.54 0.69 61.02
N ARG A 3 -43.98 0.19 59.91
CA ARG A 3 -44.73 -0.13 58.69
C ARG A 3 -43.82 -0.78 57.64
N LEU A 4 -44.16 -2.03 57.33
CA LEU A 4 -43.78 -2.79 56.16
C LEU A 4 -44.34 -2.10 54.90
N ALA A 5 -43.54 -1.97 53.85
CA ALA A 5 -44.00 -1.61 52.51
C ALA A 5 -43.87 -2.84 51.60
N SER A 6 -45.04 -3.43 51.38
CA SER A 6 -45.49 -4.33 50.30
C SER A 6 -44.54 -4.61 49.12
N VAL A 7 -44.22 -5.89 48.96
CA VAL A 7 -43.78 -6.53 47.71
C VAL A 7 -45.01 -6.67 46.78
N PRO A 8 -44.95 -6.24 45.51
CA PRO A 8 -45.98 -6.56 44.53
C PRO A 8 -45.68 -7.91 43.84
N ASP A 9 -46.69 -8.79 43.86
CA ASP A 9 -46.74 -10.06 43.13
C ASP A 9 -46.68 -9.84 41.61
N ILE A 10 -45.75 -10.53 40.93
CA ILE A 10 -45.69 -10.62 39.47
C ILE A 10 -45.94 -12.09 39.07
N PRO A 11 -46.89 -12.37 38.17
CA PRO A 11 -47.40 -13.72 37.90
C PRO A 11 -46.39 -14.63 37.18
N ALA A 12 -46.51 -15.93 37.49
CA ALA A 12 -45.74 -17.01 36.93
C ALA A 12 -46.22 -17.39 35.51
N GLU A 13 -45.75 -16.68 34.49
CA GLU A 13 -45.77 -17.14 33.10
C GLU A 13 -44.61 -16.51 32.33
N GLN A 14 -43.52 -17.27 32.14
CA GLN A 14 -42.64 -17.28 30.96
C GLN A 14 -41.40 -18.13 31.22
N PHE A 15 -41.62 -19.41 31.55
CA PHE A 15 -40.71 -20.44 31.08
C PHE A 15 -41.04 -20.68 29.60
N THR A 16 -40.01 -20.60 28.75
CA THR A 16 -39.92 -20.99 27.33
C THR A 16 -39.72 -19.82 26.35
N LYS A 17 -38.44 -19.49 26.12
CA LYS A 17 -37.92 -19.22 24.76
C LYS A 17 -36.39 -19.26 24.83
N ARG A 18 -35.82 -20.36 24.36
CA ARG A 18 -34.40 -20.43 24.01
C ARG A 18 -34.16 -19.33 22.95
N PRO A 19 -33.13 -18.48 23.06
CA PRO A 19 -32.80 -17.58 21.98
C PRO A 19 -32.36 -18.43 20.78
N HIS A 20 -33.13 -18.33 19.68
CA HIS A 20 -32.74 -18.88 18.39
C HIS A 20 -31.40 -18.25 17.99
N ASP A 21 -30.43 -19.12 17.79
CA ASP A 21 -29.08 -18.83 17.32
C ASP A 21 -29.11 -18.16 15.94
N ASN A 22 -28.93 -16.85 15.93
CA ASN A 22 -28.83 -16.03 14.72
C ASN A 22 -27.37 -15.78 14.30
N ARG A 23 -26.37 -16.46 14.90
CA ARG A 23 -24.95 -16.29 14.53
C ARG A 23 -24.56 -17.01 13.23
N SER A 24 -25.41 -17.91 12.75
CA SER A 24 -25.15 -18.70 11.53
C SER A 24 -25.41 -17.94 10.23
N THR A 25 -26.26 -16.90 10.24
CA THR A 25 -26.59 -16.11 9.04
C THR A 25 -25.67 -14.89 8.86
N GLU A 26 -25.14 -14.35 9.95
CA GLU A 26 -24.22 -13.20 9.93
C GLU A 26 -22.80 -13.60 9.48
N ASN A 27 -22.33 -14.78 9.91
CA ASN A 27 -21.09 -15.38 9.40
C ASN A 27 -21.15 -15.71 7.90
N SER A 28 -22.34 -16.01 7.36
CA SER A 28 -22.50 -16.32 5.93
C SER A 28 -22.39 -15.06 5.05
N LYS A 29 -22.88 -13.91 5.53
CA LYS A 29 -22.78 -12.63 4.82
C LYS A 29 -21.37 -12.01 4.88
N ALA A 30 -20.66 -12.16 6.00
CA ALA A 30 -19.26 -11.69 6.12
C ALA A 30 -18.29 -12.52 5.25
N VAL A 31 -18.60 -13.79 5.01
CA VAL A 31 -17.79 -14.68 4.16
C VAL A 31 -18.00 -14.39 2.67
N PHE A 32 -19.21 -14.02 2.24
CA PHE A 32 -19.48 -13.69 0.83
C PHE A 32 -18.88 -12.36 0.36
N THR A 33 -18.44 -11.48 1.26
CA THR A 33 -17.75 -10.22 0.88
C THR A 33 -16.25 -10.40 0.65
N SER A 34 -15.66 -11.50 1.10
CA SER A 34 -14.21 -11.74 1.03
C SER A 34 -13.78 -12.43 -0.29
N GLU A 35 -14.64 -13.27 -0.88
CA GLU A 35 -14.26 -14.10 -2.04
C GLU A 35 -14.17 -13.30 -3.37
N ASN A 36 -14.71 -12.06 -3.40
CA ASN A 36 -14.56 -11.14 -4.55
C ASN A 36 -13.47 -10.06 -4.31
N GLN A 37 -12.77 -10.08 -3.17
CA GLN A 37 -11.85 -8.99 -2.80
C GLN A 37 -10.41 -9.17 -3.27
N SER A 38 -9.89 -10.39 -3.44
CA SER A 38 -8.50 -10.57 -3.92
C SER A 38 -8.33 -10.14 -5.40
N GLY A 39 -9.39 -10.31 -6.22
CA GLY A 39 -9.46 -9.72 -7.56
C GLY A 39 -9.84 -8.23 -7.56
N SER A 40 -10.71 -7.79 -6.62
CA SER A 40 -11.16 -6.39 -6.55
C SER A 40 -10.12 -5.41 -5.98
N ARG A 41 -9.20 -5.85 -5.11
CA ARG A 41 -8.22 -4.95 -4.48
C ARG A 41 -7.24 -4.33 -5.47
N LYS A 42 -6.86 -5.07 -6.52
CA LYS A 42 -6.04 -4.54 -7.62
C LYS A 42 -6.86 -3.68 -8.59
N ALA A 43 -8.14 -4.02 -8.76
CA ALA A 43 -9.05 -3.31 -9.63
C ALA A 43 -9.41 -1.92 -9.08
N LEU A 44 -9.47 -1.74 -7.76
CA LEU A 44 -9.90 -0.48 -7.13
C LEU A 44 -9.00 0.72 -7.44
N PRO A 45 -7.67 0.68 -7.25
CA PRO A 45 -6.78 1.79 -7.58
C PRO A 45 -6.73 2.04 -9.09
N LEU A 46 -6.78 0.97 -9.91
CA LEU A 46 -6.84 1.09 -11.36
C LEU A 46 -8.15 1.74 -11.83
N LEU A 47 -9.29 1.35 -11.25
CA LEU A 47 -10.61 1.90 -11.57
C LEU A 47 -10.74 3.35 -11.07
N GLY A 48 -10.17 3.67 -9.91
CA GLY A 48 -10.04 5.05 -9.43
C GLY A 48 -9.20 5.93 -10.36
N PHE A 49 -8.06 5.42 -10.82
CA PHE A 49 -7.21 6.10 -11.80
C PHE A 49 -7.93 6.32 -13.15
N ILE A 50 -8.58 5.28 -13.68
CA ILE A 50 -9.34 5.35 -14.93
C ILE A 50 -10.51 6.33 -14.80
N SER A 51 -11.24 6.29 -13.68
CA SER A 51 -12.33 7.23 -13.38
C SER A 51 -11.83 8.68 -13.34
N GLY A 52 -10.72 8.95 -12.64
CA GLY A 52 -10.11 10.27 -12.59
C GLY A 52 -9.69 10.78 -13.96
N CYS A 53 -9.00 9.94 -14.74
CA CYS A 53 -8.66 10.23 -16.14
C CYS A 53 -9.91 10.50 -17.00
N ALA A 54 -10.97 9.70 -16.84
CA ALA A 54 -12.21 9.83 -17.61
C ALA A 54 -12.95 11.14 -17.29
N ILE A 55 -13.02 11.54 -16.02
CA ILE A 55 -13.66 12.80 -15.61
C ILE A 55 -12.90 13.99 -16.19
N VAL A 56 -11.57 14.00 -16.08
CA VAL A 56 -10.74 15.08 -16.65
C VAL A 56 -10.84 15.10 -18.18
N GLY A 57 -10.77 13.94 -18.83
CA GLY A 57 -10.91 13.82 -20.28
C GLY A 57 -12.27 14.28 -20.78
N LEU A 58 -13.36 13.89 -20.11
CA LEU A 58 -14.72 14.31 -20.45
C LEU A 58 -14.91 15.81 -20.22
N ALA A 59 -14.34 16.37 -19.15
CA ALA A 59 -14.37 17.82 -18.93
C ALA A 59 -13.68 18.58 -20.08
N VAL A 60 -12.56 18.07 -20.59
CA VAL A 60 -11.87 18.67 -21.74
C VAL A 60 -12.69 18.53 -23.02
N THR A 61 -13.26 17.36 -23.33
CA THR A 61 -14.02 17.17 -24.58
C THR A 61 -15.37 17.90 -24.59
N MET A 62 -15.99 18.11 -23.43
CA MET A 62 -17.21 18.92 -23.31
C MET A 62 -16.93 20.42 -23.43
N THR A 63 -15.73 20.88 -23.03
CA THR A 63 -15.37 22.31 -23.02
C THR A 63 -14.65 22.76 -24.30
N ALA A 64 -13.84 21.88 -24.88
CA ALA A 64 -12.96 22.20 -26.00
C ALA A 64 -13.61 21.88 -27.35
N LYS A 65 -13.58 22.84 -28.28
CA LYS A 65 -13.90 22.59 -29.70
C LYS A 65 -12.79 21.83 -30.42
N ASP A 66 -11.54 22.09 -30.04
CA ASP A 66 -10.33 21.43 -30.54
C ASP A 66 -9.48 20.92 -29.37
N ALA A 67 -9.47 19.60 -29.16
CA ALA A 67 -8.68 18.98 -28.09
C ALA A 67 -7.16 19.17 -28.28
N MET A 68 -6.71 19.45 -29.52
CA MET A 68 -5.30 19.67 -29.86
C MET A 68 -4.71 20.92 -29.20
N ILE A 69 -5.54 21.89 -28.79
CA ILE A 69 -5.08 23.10 -28.09
C ILE A 69 -4.47 22.73 -26.72
N TYR A 70 -5.00 21.69 -26.08
CA TYR A 70 -4.52 21.19 -24.80
C TYR A 70 -3.30 20.28 -24.93
N LEU A 71 -2.70 20.13 -26.11
CA LEU A 71 -1.46 19.37 -26.33
C LEU A 71 -0.32 20.35 -26.68
N ASN A 72 0.22 20.99 -25.65
CA ASN A 72 1.34 21.90 -25.78
C ASN A 72 2.65 21.19 -25.42
N PHE A 73 3.45 20.86 -26.44
CA PHE A 73 4.73 20.16 -26.26
C PHE A 73 5.74 20.95 -25.40
N PRO A 74 5.96 22.27 -25.62
CA PRO A 74 6.84 23.07 -24.76
C PRO A 74 6.45 23.01 -23.27
N GLY A 75 5.15 23.16 -22.98
CA GLY A 75 4.66 23.14 -21.60
C GLY A 75 4.84 21.79 -20.93
N LEU A 76 4.58 20.71 -21.67
CA LEU A 76 4.80 19.35 -21.19
C LEU A 76 6.29 19.07 -20.94
N LEU A 77 7.17 19.56 -21.80
CA LEU A 77 8.63 19.45 -21.63
C LEU A 77 9.10 20.17 -20.36
N VAL A 78 8.61 21.37 -20.07
CA VAL A 78 8.95 22.12 -18.85
C VAL A 78 8.50 21.35 -17.61
N VAL A 79 7.26 20.85 -17.58
CA VAL A 79 6.72 20.15 -16.41
C VAL A 79 7.41 18.80 -16.21
N ILE A 80 7.44 17.93 -17.22
CA ILE A 80 8.02 16.58 -17.09
C ILE A 80 9.54 16.66 -16.98
N GLY A 81 10.19 17.44 -17.84
CA GLY A 81 11.64 17.62 -17.84
C GLY A 81 12.14 18.29 -16.57
N GLY A 82 11.43 19.32 -16.08
CA GLY A 82 11.75 19.99 -14.81
C GLY A 82 11.60 19.05 -13.62
N THR A 83 10.46 18.34 -13.54
CA THR A 83 10.21 17.37 -12.46
C THR A 83 11.27 16.27 -12.43
N LEU A 84 11.59 15.69 -13.59
CA LEU A 84 12.63 14.66 -13.71
C LEU A 84 14.01 15.20 -13.34
N SER A 85 14.35 16.41 -13.79
CA SER A 85 15.63 17.05 -13.47
C SER A 85 15.77 17.32 -11.97
N ALA A 86 14.74 17.82 -11.30
CA ALA A 86 14.75 18.05 -9.86
C ALA A 86 14.96 16.75 -9.06
N VAL A 87 14.36 15.65 -9.51
CA VAL A 87 14.57 14.33 -8.90
C VAL A 87 15.99 13.82 -9.14
N LEU A 88 16.54 13.99 -10.35
CA LEU A 88 17.90 13.56 -10.69
C LEU A 88 18.97 14.31 -9.89
N VAL A 89 18.73 15.59 -9.58
CA VAL A 89 19.62 16.37 -8.71
C VAL A 89 19.56 15.85 -7.26
N SER A 90 18.37 15.44 -6.81
CA SER A 90 18.14 15.06 -5.41
C SER A 90 18.43 13.58 -5.12
N ASN A 91 18.46 12.72 -6.14
CA ASN A 91 18.58 11.26 -5.98
C ASN A 91 19.54 10.65 -7.01
N PRO A 92 20.38 9.68 -6.61
CA PRO A 92 21.26 8.99 -7.55
C PRO A 92 20.45 8.22 -8.60
N PHE A 93 20.92 8.26 -9.85
CA PHE A 93 20.24 7.68 -11.03
C PHE A 93 19.84 6.20 -10.87
N GLN A 94 20.65 5.43 -10.15
CA GLN A 94 20.39 4.01 -9.86
C GLN A 94 19.07 3.79 -9.11
N ARG A 95 18.68 4.71 -8.21
CA ARG A 95 17.40 4.63 -7.48
C ARG A 95 16.21 4.86 -8.40
N LEU A 96 16.36 5.73 -9.40
CA LEU A 96 15.31 6.01 -10.37
C LEU A 96 15.01 4.80 -11.26
N MET A 97 16.03 4.03 -11.64
CA MET A 97 15.83 2.78 -12.39
C MET A 97 15.09 1.72 -11.57
N ARG A 98 15.34 1.66 -10.25
CA ARG A 98 14.62 0.75 -9.33
C ARG A 98 13.16 1.15 -9.17
N LEU A 99 12.87 2.45 -9.10
CA LEU A 99 11.50 2.97 -9.04
C LEU A 99 10.64 2.46 -10.21
N LYS A 100 11.17 2.39 -11.43
CA LYS A 100 10.43 1.87 -12.59
C LYS A 100 9.96 0.42 -12.38
N LYS A 101 10.80 -0.41 -11.74
CA LYS A 101 10.46 -1.79 -11.42
C LYS A 101 9.38 -1.84 -10.33
N SER A 102 9.54 -1.09 -9.25
CA SER A 102 8.54 -0.99 -8.18
C SER A 102 7.20 -0.42 -8.64
N LEU A 103 7.19 0.51 -9.60
CA LEU A 103 5.96 1.02 -10.22
C LEU A 103 5.20 -0.08 -10.96
N THR A 104 5.93 -0.96 -11.66
CA THR A 104 5.34 -2.10 -12.36
C THR A 104 4.82 -3.14 -11.36
N ASP A 105 5.60 -3.42 -10.33
CA ASP A 105 5.22 -4.34 -9.25
C ASP A 105 4.07 -3.78 -8.38
N ALA A 106 3.89 -2.46 -8.30
CA ALA A 106 2.74 -1.87 -7.60
C ALA A 106 1.41 -2.15 -8.32
N PHE A 107 1.40 -2.15 -9.66
CA PHE A 107 0.20 -2.44 -10.47
C PHE A 107 -0.01 -3.93 -10.72
N PHE A 108 1.06 -4.66 -11.02
CA PHE A 108 1.01 -6.05 -11.47
C PHE A 108 1.57 -7.04 -10.45
N GLY A 109 2.18 -6.57 -9.37
CA GLY A 109 2.75 -7.43 -8.35
C GLY A 109 1.70 -8.31 -7.70
N ARG A 110 2.14 -9.49 -7.27
CA ARG A 110 1.36 -10.38 -6.41
C ARG A 110 1.26 -9.74 -5.03
N GLU A 111 0.12 -9.87 -4.36
CA GLU A 111 0.06 -9.57 -2.92
C GLU A 111 1.11 -10.45 -2.23
N GLU A 112 1.81 -9.91 -1.22
CA GLU A 112 2.65 -10.76 -0.38
C GLU A 112 1.73 -11.82 0.22
N ASN A 113 2.13 -13.10 0.12
CA ASN A 113 1.32 -14.18 0.65
C ASN A 113 1.14 -13.91 2.15
N GLY A 114 -0.12 -13.98 2.62
CA GLY A 114 -0.41 -13.78 4.03
C GLY A 114 0.34 -14.76 4.93
N LEU A 115 0.20 -14.55 6.23
CA LEU A 115 0.77 -15.43 7.24
C LEU A 115 0.06 -16.79 7.23
N ASP A 116 0.79 -17.87 6.93
CA ASP A 116 0.28 -19.24 7.06
C ASP A 116 0.54 -19.79 8.46
N LEU A 117 -0.46 -19.67 9.33
CA LEU A 117 -0.40 -20.17 10.70
C LEU A 117 -0.21 -21.70 10.78
N LYS A 118 -0.67 -22.46 9.78
CA LYS A 118 -0.47 -23.93 9.77
C LYS A 118 0.98 -24.25 9.43
N GLU A 119 1.56 -23.53 8.48
CA GLU A 119 2.98 -23.66 8.11
C GLU A 119 3.88 -23.33 9.31
N ILE A 120 3.65 -22.20 9.99
CA ILE A 120 4.42 -21.80 11.18
C ILE A 120 4.31 -22.84 12.31
N ALA A 121 3.10 -23.35 12.57
CA ALA A 121 2.89 -24.38 13.59
C ALA A 121 3.62 -25.69 13.25
N ASN A 122 3.68 -26.08 11.97
CA ASN A 122 4.44 -27.24 11.51
C ASN A 122 5.95 -27.04 11.68
N LEU A 123 6.48 -25.86 11.32
CA LEU A 123 7.90 -25.51 11.52
C LEU A 123 8.27 -25.59 13.00
N SER A 124 7.44 -25.01 13.89
CA SER A 124 7.61 -25.09 15.34
C SER A 124 7.64 -26.54 15.85
N LYS A 125 6.74 -27.39 15.35
CA LYS A 125 6.67 -28.80 15.74
C LYS A 125 7.94 -29.57 15.32
N LEU A 126 8.42 -29.36 14.10
CA LEU A 126 9.63 -30.00 13.58
C LEU A 126 10.87 -29.57 14.37
N TYR A 127 11.00 -28.26 14.63
CA TYR A 127 12.09 -27.72 15.44
C TYR A 127 12.12 -28.32 16.85
N ARG A 128 10.96 -28.36 17.53
CA ARG A 128 10.83 -28.92 18.88
C ARG A 128 11.13 -30.43 18.96
N LEU A 129 10.84 -31.18 17.89
CA LEU A 129 11.16 -32.59 17.79
C LEU A 129 12.64 -32.85 17.48
N GLY A 130 13.42 -31.82 17.16
CA GLY A 130 14.83 -31.94 16.78
C GLY A 130 15.06 -32.51 15.38
N ASP A 131 14.03 -32.60 14.53
CA ASP A 131 14.16 -33.10 13.16
C ASP A 131 14.57 -31.96 12.21
N LEU A 132 15.83 -31.52 12.36
CA LEU A 132 16.40 -30.43 11.56
C LEU A 132 16.41 -30.76 10.06
N ARG A 133 16.56 -32.03 9.69
CA ARG A 133 16.56 -32.46 8.29
C ARG A 133 15.20 -32.27 7.63
N GLN A 134 14.11 -32.66 8.30
CA GLN A 134 12.76 -32.39 7.80
C GLN A 134 12.44 -30.90 7.81
N LEU A 135 12.94 -30.16 8.80
CA LEU A 135 12.78 -28.72 8.87
C LEU A 135 13.39 -28.04 7.64
N GLU A 136 14.65 -28.34 7.30
CA GLU A 136 15.32 -27.81 6.10
C GLU A 136 14.56 -28.12 4.81
N GLN A 137 14.04 -29.36 4.67
CA GLN A 137 13.23 -29.73 3.50
C GLN A 137 11.92 -28.95 3.42
N HIS A 138 11.31 -28.62 4.57
CA HIS A 138 10.12 -27.77 4.61
C HIS A 138 10.46 -26.32 4.27
N LEU A 139 11.58 -25.79 4.76
CA LEU A 139 12.05 -24.43 4.48
C LEU A 139 12.31 -24.17 2.98
N LEU A 140 12.57 -25.21 2.18
CA LEU A 140 12.66 -25.08 0.73
C LEU A 140 11.32 -24.76 0.06
N LYS A 141 10.20 -25.08 0.71
CA LYS A 141 8.84 -24.89 0.19
C LYS A 141 8.16 -23.63 0.74
N VAL A 142 8.72 -23.04 1.79
CA VAL A 142 8.23 -21.78 2.38
C VAL A 142 8.30 -20.67 1.35
N ASN A 143 7.16 -20.00 1.14
CA ASN A 143 7.05 -18.94 0.14
C ASN A 143 7.65 -17.61 0.62
N SER A 144 7.64 -17.35 1.94
CA SER A 144 8.19 -16.12 2.51
C SER A 144 9.72 -16.20 2.62
N PRO A 145 10.47 -15.35 1.91
CA PRO A 145 11.93 -15.33 2.00
C PRO A 145 12.42 -14.93 3.40
N PHE A 146 11.68 -14.06 4.10
CA PHE A 146 12.05 -13.59 5.43
C PHE A 146 11.92 -14.70 6.48
N LEU A 147 10.77 -15.39 6.51
CA LEU A 147 10.58 -16.55 7.39
C LEU A 147 11.63 -17.64 7.14
N LYS A 148 11.93 -17.93 5.87
CA LYS A 148 12.94 -18.93 5.51
C LYS A 148 14.32 -18.58 6.09
N GLU A 149 14.75 -17.35 5.90
CA GLU A 149 16.05 -16.89 6.39
C GLU A 149 16.14 -16.89 7.92
N GLY A 150 15.12 -16.39 8.61
CA GLY A 150 15.12 -16.39 10.08
C GLY A 150 15.14 -17.80 10.67
N MET A 151 14.43 -18.75 10.05
CA MET A 151 14.50 -20.15 10.45
C MET A 151 15.85 -20.80 10.14
N GLN A 152 16.53 -20.40 9.07
CA GLN A 152 17.89 -20.86 8.77
C GLN A 152 18.88 -20.36 9.82
N LEU A 153 18.84 -19.07 10.18
CA LEU A 153 19.68 -18.51 11.23
C LEU A 153 19.47 -19.19 12.59
N LEU A 154 18.23 -19.60 12.88
CA LEU A 154 17.90 -20.39 14.06
C LEU A 154 18.51 -21.80 14.01
N VAL A 155 18.43 -22.50 12.87
CA VAL A 155 19.04 -23.82 12.67
C VAL A 155 20.56 -23.76 12.75
N ASP A 156 21.16 -22.68 12.26
CA ASP A 156 22.61 -22.43 12.31
C ASP A 156 23.13 -22.17 13.73
N GLY A 157 22.24 -22.09 14.73
CA GLY A 157 22.60 -21.97 16.14
C GLY A 157 22.90 -20.54 16.60
N THR A 158 22.38 -19.54 15.89
CA THR A 158 22.44 -18.14 16.33
C THR A 158 21.74 -18.00 17.68
N ASP A 159 22.31 -17.21 18.59
CA ASP A 159 21.68 -16.89 19.87
C ASP A 159 20.37 -16.13 19.67
N SER A 160 19.42 -16.28 20.59
CA SER A 160 18.08 -15.71 20.40
C SER A 160 18.10 -14.18 20.32
N GLU A 161 19.01 -13.51 21.03
CA GLU A 161 19.12 -12.04 21.02
C GLU A 161 19.75 -11.54 19.71
N GLY A 162 20.83 -12.17 19.26
CA GLY A 162 21.46 -11.89 17.98
C GLY A 162 20.56 -12.19 16.79
N LEU A 163 19.75 -13.26 16.85
CA LEU A 163 18.76 -13.61 15.84
C LEU A 163 17.70 -12.50 15.68
N ILE A 164 17.08 -12.09 16.78
CA ILE A 164 16.05 -11.05 16.78
C ILE A 164 16.63 -9.73 16.26
N THR A 165 17.79 -9.32 16.79
CA THR A 165 18.47 -8.09 16.39
C THR A 165 18.80 -8.07 14.89
N THR A 166 19.28 -9.20 14.36
CA THR A 166 19.61 -9.33 12.92
C THR A 166 18.36 -9.21 12.05
N LEU A 167 17.28 -9.87 12.45
CA LEU A 167 16.01 -9.84 11.72
C LEU A 167 15.34 -8.45 11.80
N GLU A 168 15.38 -7.80 12.97
CA GLU A 168 14.90 -6.42 13.13
C GLU A 168 15.67 -5.45 12.23
N TRP A 169 17.00 -5.55 12.18
CA TRP A 169 17.82 -4.74 11.30
C TRP A 169 17.46 -4.97 9.82
N ARG A 170 17.16 -6.22 9.45
CA ARG A 170 16.74 -6.56 8.09
C ARG A 170 15.35 -6.01 7.74
N ILE A 171 14.41 -6.03 8.69
CA ILE A 171 13.10 -5.37 8.54
C ILE A 171 13.30 -3.88 8.30
N GLN A 172 14.08 -3.21 9.15
CA GLN A 172 14.38 -1.78 9.03
C GLN A 172 15.03 -1.44 7.69
N GLN A 173 16.03 -2.22 7.26
CA GLN A 173 16.68 -2.02 5.97
C GLN A 173 15.69 -2.16 4.79
N SER A 174 14.82 -3.17 4.84
CA SER A 174 13.79 -3.39 3.81
C SER A 174 12.79 -2.22 3.76
N GLN A 175 12.36 -1.73 4.92
CA GLN A 175 11.49 -0.56 5.05
C GLN A 175 12.14 0.70 4.48
N ASP A 176 13.35 1.02 4.89
CA ASP A 176 14.08 2.21 4.44
C ASP A 176 14.22 2.22 2.93
N HIS A 177 14.56 1.09 2.32
CA HIS A 177 14.69 0.99 0.88
C HIS A 177 13.36 1.26 0.15
N LYS A 178 12.26 0.65 0.59
CA LYS A 178 10.95 0.84 -0.06
C LYS A 178 10.36 2.24 0.24
N HIS A 179 10.58 2.78 1.44
CA HIS A 179 10.18 4.15 1.78
C HIS A 179 10.93 5.21 0.97
N GLN A 180 12.21 5.01 0.69
CA GLN A 180 12.96 5.88 -0.20
C GLN A 180 12.36 5.92 -1.61
N GLU A 181 11.87 4.79 -2.12
CA GLU A 181 11.21 4.74 -3.43
C GLU A 181 9.91 5.55 -3.44
N ALA A 182 9.08 5.41 -2.40
CA ALA A 182 7.86 6.22 -2.25
C ALA A 182 8.17 7.72 -2.06
N ALA A 183 9.23 8.05 -1.33
CA ALA A 183 9.69 9.41 -1.12
C ALA A 183 10.05 10.11 -2.45
N ILE A 184 10.64 9.39 -3.41
CA ILE A 184 10.92 9.92 -4.74
C ILE A 184 9.61 10.29 -5.46
N LEU A 185 8.56 9.46 -5.38
CA LEU A 185 7.26 9.78 -5.96
C LEU A 185 6.58 10.99 -5.28
N ARG A 186 6.71 11.11 -3.95
CA ARG A 186 6.26 12.31 -3.23
C ARG A 186 6.99 13.57 -3.70
N GLN A 187 8.30 13.48 -3.92
CA GLN A 187 9.09 14.59 -4.48
C GLN A 187 8.64 14.94 -5.90
N MET A 188 8.34 13.96 -6.75
CA MET A 188 7.74 14.24 -8.07
C MET A 188 6.38 14.91 -7.96
N ALA A 189 5.54 14.47 -7.02
CA ALA A 189 4.23 15.05 -6.77
C ALA A 189 4.29 16.52 -6.30
N SER A 190 5.30 16.89 -5.51
CA SER A 190 5.50 18.28 -5.08
C SER A 190 6.21 19.14 -6.13
N ALA A 191 7.12 18.57 -6.91
CA ALA A 191 7.85 19.29 -7.95
C ALA A 191 7.00 19.59 -9.20
N ALA A 192 6.12 18.68 -9.62
CA ALA A 192 5.33 18.86 -10.84
C ALA A 192 4.46 20.14 -10.87
N PRO A 193 3.72 20.52 -9.81
CA PRO A 193 2.97 21.77 -9.79
C PRO A 193 3.90 22.99 -9.74
N ALA A 194 5.06 22.88 -9.07
CA ALA A 194 6.05 23.96 -9.01
C ALA A 194 6.61 24.29 -10.40
N PHE A 195 6.97 23.28 -11.20
CA PHE A 195 7.38 23.49 -12.59
C PHE A 195 6.21 23.92 -13.49
N GLY A 196 4.97 23.54 -13.16
CA GLY A 196 3.77 24.08 -13.80
C GLY A 196 3.65 25.61 -13.64
N MET A 197 3.96 26.12 -12.43
CA MET A 197 4.06 27.56 -12.15
C MET A 197 5.27 28.21 -12.85
N VAL A 198 6.41 27.52 -12.98
CA VAL A 198 7.52 28.04 -13.80
C VAL A 198 7.08 28.19 -15.27
N GLY A 199 6.29 27.25 -15.78
CA GLY A 199 5.69 27.34 -17.11
C GLY A 199 4.78 28.56 -17.30
N THR A 200 4.03 28.97 -16.27
CA THR A 200 3.22 30.20 -16.36
C THR A 200 4.09 31.43 -16.47
N LEU A 201 5.18 31.49 -15.70
CA LEU A 201 6.12 32.59 -15.76
C LEU A 201 6.74 32.70 -17.16
N LEU A 202 7.13 31.57 -17.78
CA LEU A 202 7.64 31.55 -19.15
C LEU A 202 6.59 32.06 -20.16
N GLY A 203 5.34 31.61 -20.03
CA GLY A 203 4.26 32.05 -20.91
C GLY A 203 3.92 33.54 -20.75
N LEU A 204 3.94 34.07 -19.51
CA LEU A 204 3.73 35.49 -19.24
C LEU A 204 4.89 36.36 -19.76
N VAL A 205 6.13 35.92 -19.61
CA VAL A 205 7.30 36.63 -20.16
C VAL A 205 7.20 36.70 -21.69
N ASN A 206 6.87 35.60 -22.35
CA ASN A 206 6.68 35.57 -23.81
C ASN A 206 5.48 36.42 -24.25
N MET A 207 4.38 36.40 -23.49
CA MET A 207 3.21 37.24 -23.74
C MET A 207 3.57 38.73 -23.71
N LEU A 208 4.32 39.18 -22.70
CA LEU A 208 4.78 40.57 -22.59
C LEU A 208 5.76 40.94 -23.71
N ALA A 209 6.64 40.02 -24.10
CA ALA A 209 7.59 40.25 -25.18
C ALA A 209 6.92 40.38 -26.57
N SER A 210 5.81 39.67 -26.80
CA SER A 210 5.06 39.74 -28.06
C SER A 210 4.06 40.90 -28.13
N MET A 211 3.85 41.63 -27.02
CA MET A 211 2.82 42.67 -26.93
C MET A 211 3.13 43.93 -27.76
N ASP A 212 4.38 44.09 -28.20
CA ASP A 212 4.84 45.21 -29.04
C ASP A 212 4.47 45.01 -30.53
N GLY A 213 4.15 43.77 -30.93
CA GLY A 213 3.63 43.44 -32.26
C GLY A 213 2.11 43.31 -32.21
N SER A 214 1.40 43.92 -33.17
CA SER A 214 -0.07 43.89 -33.29
C SER A 214 -0.66 42.52 -33.68
N ASP A 215 -0.13 41.43 -33.13
CA ASP A 215 -0.50 40.05 -33.46
C ASP A 215 -1.20 39.38 -32.26
N PHE A 216 -2.47 39.75 -32.08
CA PHE A 216 -3.34 39.23 -31.00
C PHE A 216 -3.46 37.71 -30.98
N SER A 217 -3.21 37.05 -32.11
CA SER A 217 -3.19 35.59 -32.21
C SER A 217 -2.07 34.97 -31.37
N GLN A 218 -0.87 35.56 -31.39
CA GLN A 218 0.28 35.09 -30.60
C GLN A 218 0.08 35.35 -29.09
N LEU A 219 -0.57 36.45 -28.75
CA LEU A 219 -0.91 36.79 -27.37
C LEU A 219 -1.82 35.71 -26.74
N GLY A 220 -2.89 35.34 -27.44
CA GLY A 220 -3.81 34.28 -27.01
C GLY A 220 -3.13 32.92 -26.89
N PHE A 221 -2.23 32.60 -27.83
CA PHE A 221 -1.46 31.36 -27.79
C PHE A 221 -0.54 31.28 -26.56
N ASN A 222 0.27 32.32 -26.29
CA ASN A 222 1.19 32.37 -25.14
C ASN A 222 0.45 32.29 -23.80
N MET A 223 -0.71 32.94 -23.69
CA MET A 223 -1.57 32.84 -22.51
C MET A 223 -2.11 31.42 -22.33
N ALA A 224 -2.56 30.77 -23.41
CA ALA A 224 -3.02 29.38 -23.37
C ALA A 224 -1.89 28.44 -22.91
N VAL A 225 -0.66 28.62 -23.40
CA VAL A 225 0.50 27.83 -22.97
C VAL A 225 0.69 27.92 -21.45
N ALA A 226 0.66 29.13 -20.89
CA ALA A 226 0.83 29.37 -19.44
C ALA A 226 -0.24 28.63 -18.59
N LEU A 227 -1.50 28.67 -19.02
CA LEU A 227 -2.58 28.01 -18.29
C LEU A 227 -2.49 26.49 -18.41
N ILE A 228 -2.16 25.97 -19.60
CA ILE A 228 -2.03 24.55 -19.86
C ILE A 228 -0.85 23.94 -19.09
N THR A 229 0.28 24.66 -18.93
CA THR A 229 1.41 24.17 -18.13
C THR A 229 1.04 23.95 -16.67
N THR A 230 0.23 24.86 -16.10
CA THR A 230 -0.27 24.72 -14.72
C THR A 230 -1.20 23.52 -14.60
N PHE A 231 -2.11 23.38 -15.57
CA PHE A 231 -3.03 22.26 -15.63
C PHE A 231 -2.28 20.92 -15.66
N TYR A 232 -1.26 20.79 -16.52
CA TYR A 232 -0.43 19.58 -16.55
C TYR A 232 0.26 19.30 -15.23
N GLY A 233 0.88 20.31 -14.60
CA GLY A 233 1.57 20.14 -13.32
C GLY A 233 0.65 19.60 -12.22
N VAL A 234 -0.55 20.18 -12.10
CA VAL A 234 -1.54 19.78 -11.08
C VAL A 234 -2.13 18.39 -11.36
N VAL A 235 -2.48 18.10 -12.62
CA VAL A 235 -3.03 16.80 -13.02
C VAL A 235 -1.98 15.70 -12.82
N LEU A 236 -0.75 15.90 -13.28
CA LEU A 236 0.34 14.92 -13.14
C LEU A 236 0.64 14.62 -11.66
N ALA A 237 0.68 15.66 -10.82
CA ALA A 237 0.93 15.53 -9.39
C ALA A 237 -0.16 14.73 -8.66
N ASN A 238 -1.43 15.10 -8.86
CA ASN A 238 -2.53 14.59 -8.06
C ASN A 238 -3.15 13.32 -8.63
N LEU A 239 -3.11 13.13 -9.94
CA LEU A 239 -3.71 11.97 -10.60
C LEU A 239 -2.73 10.79 -10.71
N ILE A 240 -1.42 11.08 -10.80
CA ILE A 240 -0.39 10.06 -10.99
C ILE A 240 0.53 9.99 -9.78
N PHE A 241 1.38 10.99 -9.53
CA PHE A 241 2.48 10.79 -8.57
C PHE A 241 2.03 10.58 -7.12
N LYS A 242 1.07 11.38 -6.64
CA LYS A 242 0.57 11.29 -5.27
C LYS A 242 -0.13 9.97 -4.95
N PRO A 243 -1.13 9.49 -5.72
CA PRO A 243 -1.79 8.22 -5.42
C PRO A 243 -0.83 7.03 -5.54
N TYR A 244 0.13 7.08 -6.47
CA TYR A 244 1.14 6.03 -6.60
C TYR A 244 2.08 5.98 -5.39
N ALA A 245 2.49 7.13 -4.85
CA ALA A 245 3.28 7.18 -3.62
C ALA A 245 2.53 6.53 -2.45
N LEU A 246 1.25 6.86 -2.28
CA LEU A 246 0.40 6.31 -1.21
C LEU A 246 0.20 4.81 -1.33
N ILE A 247 -0.04 4.29 -2.55
CA ILE A 247 -0.18 2.84 -2.77
C ILE A 247 1.10 2.11 -2.36
N LEU A 248 2.27 2.66 -2.73
CA LEU A 248 3.55 2.05 -2.39
C LEU A 248 3.77 2.08 -0.87
N GLU A 249 3.49 3.21 -0.20
CA GLU A 249 3.59 3.34 1.26
C GLU A 249 2.71 2.36 2.02
N ASN A 250 1.43 2.26 1.65
CA ASN A 250 0.51 1.33 2.26
C ASN A 250 1.02 -0.12 2.10
N ARG A 251 1.62 -0.44 0.96
CA ARG A 251 2.21 -1.76 0.73
C ARG A 251 3.46 -2.01 1.57
N VAL A 252 4.28 -0.98 1.82
CA VAL A 252 5.43 -1.08 2.74
C VAL A 252 4.97 -1.32 4.16
N GLU A 253 3.91 -0.62 4.59
CA GLU A 253 3.30 -0.78 5.90
C GLU A 253 2.72 -2.19 6.07
N SER A 254 1.91 -2.67 5.12
CA SER A 254 1.39 -4.05 5.17
C SER A 254 2.49 -5.12 5.17
N ALA A 255 3.55 -4.95 4.36
CA ALA A 255 4.69 -5.87 4.37
C ALA A 255 5.44 -5.85 5.71
N THR A 256 5.57 -4.67 6.32
CA THR A 256 6.18 -4.49 7.63
C THR A 256 5.42 -5.21 8.73
N GLU A 257 4.09 -5.09 8.74
CA GLU A 257 3.24 -5.80 9.68
C GLU A 257 3.43 -7.32 9.56
N LEU A 258 3.45 -7.83 8.31
CA LEU A 258 3.71 -9.25 8.06
C LEU A 258 5.09 -9.69 8.56
N PHE A 259 6.15 -8.92 8.30
CA PHE A 259 7.49 -9.25 8.83
C PHE A 259 7.54 -9.20 10.35
N GLY A 260 6.82 -8.28 11.00
CA GLY A 260 6.71 -8.23 12.45
C GLY A 260 6.04 -9.49 13.03
N LEU A 261 5.02 -10.01 12.36
CA LEU A 261 4.36 -11.26 12.74
C LEU A 261 5.27 -12.48 12.52
N GLU A 262 6.01 -12.52 11.41
CA GLU A 262 7.00 -13.58 11.14
C GLU A 262 8.16 -13.54 12.14
N LEU A 263 8.68 -12.36 12.48
CA LEU A 263 9.69 -12.18 13.51
C LEU A 263 9.18 -12.71 14.86
N LYS A 264 7.95 -12.35 15.25
CA LYS A 264 7.36 -12.84 16.50
C LYS A 264 7.19 -14.35 16.49
N ALA A 265 6.85 -14.93 15.34
CA ALA A 265 6.77 -16.37 15.18
C ALA A 265 8.12 -17.04 15.42
N ILE A 266 9.19 -16.51 14.80
CA ILE A 266 10.56 -17.04 14.93
C ILE A 266 11.05 -16.94 16.39
N GLU A 267 10.80 -15.82 17.07
CA GLU A 267 11.11 -15.63 18.50
C GLU A 267 10.42 -16.69 19.37
N LEU A 268 9.14 -16.96 19.15
CA LEU A 268 8.44 -17.99 19.94
C LEU A 268 8.93 -19.40 19.64
N ILE A 269 9.41 -19.65 18.41
CA ILE A 269 10.02 -20.92 18.03
C ILE A 269 11.40 -21.08 18.68
N SER A 270 12.22 -20.02 18.73
CA SER A 270 13.53 -20.05 19.39
C SER A 270 13.41 -20.32 20.90
N GLU A 271 12.37 -19.77 21.54
CA GLU A 271 12.00 -20.06 22.93
C GLU A 271 11.40 -21.47 23.17
N ASN A 272 11.25 -22.28 22.11
CA ASN A 272 10.71 -23.63 22.16
C ASN A 272 9.27 -23.70 22.76
N ARG A 273 8.44 -22.70 22.45
CA ARG A 273 7.03 -22.64 22.89
C ARG A 273 6.17 -23.70 22.19
N ASN A 274 5.02 -24.03 22.78
CA ASN A 274 4.10 -25.01 22.21
C ASN A 274 3.50 -24.48 20.87
N PRO A 275 3.51 -25.24 19.76
CA PRO A 275 2.93 -24.82 18.49
C PRO A 275 1.49 -24.29 18.57
N THR A 276 0.66 -24.86 19.47
CA THR A 276 -0.71 -24.37 19.70
C THR A 276 -0.71 -22.96 20.27
N TYR A 277 0.18 -22.67 21.21
CA TYR A 277 0.33 -21.35 21.81
C TYR A 277 0.81 -20.32 20.78
N ILE A 278 1.79 -20.68 19.96
CA ILE A 278 2.29 -19.81 18.87
C ILE A 278 1.15 -19.44 17.92
N LYS A 279 0.36 -20.44 17.51
CA LYS A 279 -0.80 -20.21 16.63
C LYS A 279 -1.85 -19.31 17.26
N GLU A 280 -2.19 -19.50 18.53
CA GLU A 280 -3.16 -18.66 19.24
C GLU A 280 -2.67 -17.23 19.42
N MET A 281 -1.40 -17.05 19.80
CA MET A 281 -0.79 -15.74 19.94
C MET A 281 -0.76 -14.99 18.60
N LEU A 282 -0.25 -15.63 17.53
CA LEU A 282 -0.25 -15.01 16.21
C LEU A 282 -1.66 -14.70 15.73
N ARG A 283 -2.64 -15.57 15.97
CA ARG A 283 -4.04 -15.29 15.64
C ARG A 283 -4.61 -14.10 16.42
N SER A 284 -4.14 -13.85 17.65
CA SER A 284 -4.54 -12.68 18.43
C SER A 284 -3.90 -11.37 17.94
N LEU A 285 -2.70 -11.45 17.35
CA LEU A 285 -1.96 -10.30 16.81
C LEU A 285 -2.32 -9.99 15.34
N CYS A 286 -2.79 -10.99 14.58
CA CYS A 286 -3.16 -10.82 13.18
C CYS A 286 -4.58 -10.29 13.03
N THR A 287 -4.76 -9.35 12.08
CA THR A 287 -6.09 -9.03 11.53
C THR A 287 -6.50 -10.12 10.54
N SER A 288 -7.80 -10.44 10.43
CA SER A 288 -8.33 -11.52 9.57
C SER A 288 -7.87 -11.48 8.11
N ASP A 289 -7.50 -10.29 7.63
CA ASP A 289 -7.05 -10.00 6.27
C ASP A 289 -5.61 -10.47 5.98
N GLN A 290 -4.80 -10.66 7.04
CA GLN A 290 -3.39 -11.03 6.96
C GLN A 290 -3.17 -12.56 6.96
N LEU A 291 -4.24 -13.37 7.03
CA LEU A 291 -4.15 -14.83 7.17
C LEU A 291 -4.37 -15.53 5.83
N VAL A 292 -3.55 -16.55 5.54
CA VAL A 292 -3.84 -17.47 4.44
C VAL A 292 -5.04 -18.35 4.81
N SER A 293 -6.16 -18.10 4.14
CA SER A 293 -7.36 -18.92 4.24
C SER A 293 -7.12 -20.30 3.62
N HIS A 294 -6.71 -21.27 4.43
CA HIS A 294 -6.82 -22.68 4.07
C HIS A 294 -8.24 -23.17 4.36
N ARG A 295 -9.10 -23.17 3.33
CA ARG A 295 -10.31 -24.02 3.30
C ARG A 295 -9.90 -25.49 3.39
#